data_AF-A0ABD1RMM0-F1
#
_entry.id   AF-A0ABD1RMM0-F1
#
_cell.length_a   1.000
_cell.length_b   1.000
_cell.length_c   1.000
_cell.angle_alpha   90.00
_cell.angle_beta   90.00
_cell.angle_gamma   90.00
#
_symmetry.space_group_name_H-M   'P 1'
#
loop_
_entity.id
_entity.type
_entity.pdbx_description
1 polymer ?
#
loop_
_entity_poly.entity_id
_entity_poly.type
_entity_poly.pdbx_seq_one_letter_code
_entity_poly.pdbx_strand_id
1 'polypeptide(L)'
;MPTPISRTVAVIGAGAGGLVAARELRREGHNVVVYERGAELGGTWVYTPDTESDPTGLDPKRKFVHTSLYASLRTNLPREAMGFREYPFVTTGKPGRDPRRFPGHREVLEYLKDYAAEFQLGELVRFGSDVLYVGMVEDSKWMVKSTNKNNGDNNEEIYDAVVVCNGHYSEPRLAEISGIDEWPGKQIHSHNYRIPEPFQDQIGCLPSEEWRKQMYDATSNRRSDAPETYRDQWEDEHLISLAHEDFKNYISAISQ
;
A
#
# COMPACT_ATOMS: atom_id res chain seq x y z
N MET A 1 -16.39 39.08 -3.73
CA MET A 1 -16.29 37.83 -2.95
C MET A 1 -15.50 38.13 -1.70
N PRO A 2 -15.84 37.58 -0.52
CA PRO A 2 -15.02 37.76 0.67
C PRO A 2 -13.59 37.27 0.39
N THR A 3 -12.60 37.99 0.90
CA THR A 3 -11.18 37.61 0.76
C THR A 3 -10.97 36.27 1.46
N PRO A 4 -10.38 35.25 0.79
CA PRO A 4 -10.08 33.98 1.45
C PRO A 4 -9.19 34.21 2.66
N ILE A 5 -9.57 33.65 3.82
CA ILE A 5 -8.77 33.71 5.04
C ILE A 5 -7.71 32.62 4.94
N SER A 6 -6.43 33.01 4.81
CA SER A 6 -5.31 32.07 4.87
C SER A 6 -5.19 31.50 6.30
N ARG A 7 -4.80 30.22 6.38
CA ARG A 7 -4.65 29.45 7.62
C ARG A 7 -3.33 28.71 7.60
N THR A 8 -2.72 28.47 8.75
CA THR A 8 -1.60 27.52 8.89
C THR A 8 -2.15 26.12 9.18
N VAL A 9 -1.80 25.15 8.34
CA VAL A 9 -2.38 23.79 8.39
C VAL A 9 -1.29 22.74 8.44
N ALA A 10 -1.37 21.85 9.43
CA ALA A 10 -0.55 20.65 9.49
C ALA A 10 -1.26 19.48 8.80
N VAL A 11 -0.57 18.80 7.90
CA VAL A 11 -1.01 17.55 7.29
C VAL A 11 -0.14 16.41 7.83
N ILE A 12 -0.76 15.34 8.33
CA ILE A 12 -0.05 14.22 8.96
C ILE A 12 -0.02 13.03 7.99
N GLY A 13 1.15 12.78 7.40
CA GLY A 13 1.41 11.72 6.41
C GLY A 13 1.53 12.28 4.99
N ALA A 14 2.52 11.81 4.23
CA ALA A 14 2.76 12.12 2.82
C ALA A 14 2.48 10.91 1.89
N GLY A 15 1.51 10.08 2.28
CA GLY A 15 0.85 9.14 1.35
C GLY A 15 -0.08 9.86 0.36
N ALA A 16 -0.78 9.11 -0.50
CA ALA A 16 -1.66 9.68 -1.53
C ALA A 16 -2.68 10.71 -0.96
N GLY A 17 -3.29 10.41 0.20
CA GLY A 17 -4.23 11.32 0.87
C GLY A 17 -3.58 12.62 1.37
N GLY A 18 -2.35 12.54 1.87
CA GLY A 18 -1.59 13.71 2.32
C GLY A 18 -1.15 14.60 1.17
N LEU A 19 -0.69 14.00 0.07
CA LEU A 19 -0.27 14.73 -1.13
C LEU A 19 -1.43 15.53 -1.74
N VAL A 20 -2.60 14.90 -1.92
CA VAL A 20 -3.76 15.62 -2.45
C VAL A 20 -4.27 16.68 -1.47
N ALA A 21 -4.31 16.40 -0.16
CA ALA A 21 -4.69 17.39 0.83
C ALA A 21 -3.77 18.61 0.81
N ALA A 22 -2.46 18.40 0.78
CA ALA A 22 -1.48 19.49 0.72
C ALA A 22 -1.61 20.32 -0.56
N ARG A 23 -1.84 19.67 -1.72
CA ARG A 23 -2.08 20.37 -2.98
C ARG A 23 -3.31 21.27 -2.90
N GLU A 24 -4.45 20.72 -2.48
CA GLU A 24 -5.70 21.49 -2.47
C GLU A 24 -5.66 22.62 -1.43
N LEU A 25 -5.08 22.37 -0.24
CA LEU A 25 -4.90 23.42 0.77
C LEU A 25 -4.01 24.56 0.26
N ARG A 26 -2.89 24.25 -0.40
CA ARG A 26 -2.01 25.28 -0.97
C ARG A 26 -2.68 26.02 -2.12
N ARG A 27 -3.48 25.34 -2.95
CA ARG A 27 -4.27 25.95 -4.04
C ARG A 27 -5.26 26.99 -3.52
N GLU A 28 -5.86 26.76 -2.36
CA GLU A 28 -6.75 27.71 -1.68
C GLU A 28 -6.01 28.82 -0.89
N GLY A 29 -4.66 28.86 -0.97
CA GLY A 29 -3.85 29.91 -0.37
C GLY A 29 -3.54 29.71 1.12
N HIS A 30 -3.65 28.48 1.64
CA HIS A 30 -3.23 28.14 2.98
C HIS A 30 -1.72 27.85 3.06
N ASN A 31 -1.13 28.10 4.23
CA ASN A 31 0.25 27.75 4.54
C ASN A 31 0.28 26.31 5.08
N VAL A 32 0.91 25.40 4.35
CA VAL A 32 0.84 23.96 4.64
C VAL A 32 2.19 23.41 5.06
N VAL A 33 2.19 22.60 6.11
CA VAL A 33 3.33 21.76 6.50
C VAL A 33 2.86 20.32 6.51
N VAL A 34 3.57 19.44 5.80
CA VAL A 34 3.30 17.99 5.79
C VAL A 34 4.35 17.28 6.62
N TYR A 35 3.95 16.50 7.60
CA TYR A 35 4.84 15.65 8.39
C TYR A 35 4.82 14.23 7.85
N GLU A 36 5.98 13.68 7.48
CA GLU A 36 6.13 12.31 7.00
C GLU A 36 7.16 11.55 7.85
N ARG A 37 6.76 10.41 8.41
CA ARG A 37 7.63 9.60 9.28
C ARG A 37 8.75 8.90 8.51
N GLY A 38 8.52 8.61 7.22
CA GLY A 38 9.44 7.96 6.31
C GLY A 38 10.43 8.93 5.67
N ALA A 39 11.38 8.36 4.93
CA ALA A 39 12.40 9.13 4.20
C ALA A 39 11.93 9.59 2.81
N GLU A 40 10.82 9.05 2.31
CA GLU A 40 10.22 9.42 1.02
C GLU A 40 8.69 9.43 1.11
N LEU A 41 8.06 10.07 0.13
CA LEU A 41 6.59 10.11 0.01
C LEU A 41 6.04 8.81 -0.56
N GLY A 42 4.73 8.60 -0.41
CA GLY A 42 4.00 7.48 -1.02
C GLY A 42 3.26 6.59 -0.01
N GLY A 43 3.61 6.65 1.28
CA GLY A 43 2.95 5.90 2.34
C GLY A 43 2.97 4.39 2.08
N THR A 44 1.79 3.77 2.00
CA THR A 44 1.65 2.33 1.68
C THR A 44 2.40 1.93 0.42
N TRP A 45 2.52 2.80 -0.59
CA TRP A 45 3.12 2.46 -1.89
C TRP A 45 4.66 2.35 -1.86
N VAL A 46 5.30 2.67 -0.75
CA VAL A 46 6.74 2.47 -0.55
C VAL A 46 6.98 1.03 -0.06
N TYR A 47 7.27 0.12 -0.98
CA TYR A 47 7.57 -1.28 -0.65
C TYR A 47 8.90 -1.43 0.11
N THR A 48 8.91 -2.30 1.11
CA THR A 48 10.13 -2.80 1.77
C THR A 48 10.03 -4.31 1.98
N PRO A 49 11.12 -5.08 1.84
CA PRO A 49 11.13 -6.49 2.23
C PRO A 49 11.06 -6.68 3.77
N ASP A 50 11.24 -5.61 4.54
CA ASP A 50 11.17 -5.67 6.01
C ASP A 50 9.75 -6.03 6.49
N THR A 51 9.71 -6.83 7.54
CA THR A 51 8.51 -7.15 8.32
C THR A 51 8.65 -6.61 9.74
N GLU A 52 7.54 -6.58 10.48
CA GLU A 52 7.57 -6.32 11.90
C GLU A 52 8.27 -7.47 12.65
N SER A 53 8.77 -7.18 13.86
CA SER A 53 9.44 -8.19 14.70
C SER A 53 8.47 -9.22 15.29
N ASP A 54 7.19 -8.86 15.41
CA ASP A 54 6.10 -9.74 15.78
C ASP A 54 5.30 -10.11 14.50
N PRO A 55 5.27 -11.38 14.08
CA PRO A 55 4.53 -11.80 12.89
C PRO A 55 3.02 -11.52 12.94
N THR A 56 2.42 -11.42 14.12
CA THR A 56 1.00 -11.11 14.33
C THR A 56 0.74 -9.60 14.47
N GLY A 57 1.78 -8.84 14.83
CA GLY A 57 1.75 -7.39 15.00
C GLY A 57 0.99 -6.89 16.23
N LEU A 58 0.84 -7.73 17.25
CA LEU A 58 0.18 -7.39 18.52
C LEU A 58 1.12 -6.74 19.53
N ASP A 59 2.42 -7.07 19.51
CA ASP A 59 3.38 -6.51 20.45
C ASP A 59 3.48 -4.98 20.25
N PRO A 60 3.14 -4.15 21.26
CA PRO A 60 3.24 -2.69 21.15
C PRO A 60 4.69 -2.19 21.03
N LYS A 61 5.68 -3.02 21.32
CA LYS A 61 7.12 -2.70 21.19
C LYS A 61 7.72 -3.20 19.88
N ARG A 62 6.91 -3.78 18.99
CA ARG A 62 7.39 -4.32 17.72
C ARG A 62 8.09 -3.26 16.89
N LYS A 63 9.04 -3.69 16.04
CA LYS A 63 9.51 -2.87 14.92
C LYS A 63 8.30 -2.55 14.04
N PHE A 64 7.85 -1.29 14.04
CA PHE A 64 6.73 -0.87 13.21
C PHE A 64 7.14 -0.78 11.74
N VAL A 65 6.34 -1.37 10.85
CA VAL A 65 6.47 -1.21 9.39
C VAL A 65 5.18 -0.59 8.86
N HIS A 66 5.27 0.46 8.04
CA HIS A 66 4.06 1.15 7.59
C HIS A 66 3.34 0.43 6.44
N THR A 67 4.10 -0.11 5.48
CA THR A 67 3.54 -0.74 4.29
C THR A 67 3.10 -2.17 4.57
N SER A 68 1.97 -2.55 3.95
CA SER A 68 1.46 -3.93 3.90
C SER A 68 1.65 -4.56 2.52
N LEU A 69 2.45 -3.92 1.65
CA LEU A 69 2.70 -4.43 0.30
C LEU A 69 3.57 -5.70 0.33
N TYR A 70 3.25 -6.63 -0.56
CA TYR A 70 4.09 -7.76 -0.91
C TYR A 70 4.71 -7.55 -2.30
N ALA A 71 5.82 -8.24 -2.56
CA ALA A 71 6.73 -7.93 -3.66
C ALA A 71 6.06 -7.96 -5.04
N SER A 72 5.14 -8.91 -5.24
CA SER A 72 4.43 -9.14 -6.50
C SER A 72 3.12 -8.35 -6.66
N LEU A 73 2.75 -7.51 -5.68
CA LEU A 73 1.46 -6.81 -5.69
C LEU A 73 1.29 -5.98 -6.96
N ARG A 74 0.12 -6.14 -7.58
CA ARG A 74 -0.40 -5.32 -8.67
C ARG A 74 -1.67 -4.62 -8.21
N THR A 75 -2.03 -3.55 -8.90
CA THR A 75 -3.28 -2.87 -8.64
C THR A 75 -4.45 -3.83 -8.81
N ASN A 76 -5.40 -3.78 -7.90
CA ASN A 76 -6.69 -4.47 -7.99
C ASN A 76 -7.74 -3.66 -8.77
N LEU A 77 -7.44 -2.39 -9.07
CA LEU A 77 -8.21 -1.50 -9.93
C LEU A 77 -7.43 -1.20 -11.21
N PRO A 78 -8.11 -0.95 -12.33
CA PRO A 78 -7.45 -0.42 -13.52
C PRO A 78 -6.90 0.98 -13.22
N ARG A 79 -5.72 1.32 -13.77
CA ARG A 79 -5.04 2.61 -13.50
C ARG A 79 -5.92 3.82 -13.80
N GLU A 80 -6.81 3.73 -14.79
CA GLU A 80 -7.76 4.80 -15.13
C GLU A 80 -8.72 5.14 -13.98
N ALA A 81 -9.05 4.18 -13.12
CA ALA A 81 -9.93 4.40 -11.96
C ALA A 81 -9.17 4.89 -10.72
N MET A 82 -7.84 4.83 -10.72
CA MET A 82 -7.00 5.20 -9.56
C MET A 82 -6.43 6.63 -9.68
N GLY A 83 -6.39 7.20 -10.88
CA GLY A 83 -5.80 8.51 -11.13
C GLY A 83 -6.54 9.65 -10.43
N PHE A 84 -5.81 10.70 -10.08
CA PHE A 84 -6.39 11.94 -9.61
C PHE A 84 -7.08 12.64 -10.78
N ARG A 85 -8.20 13.31 -10.53
CA ARG A 85 -9.03 13.91 -11.58
C ARG A 85 -8.27 14.88 -12.49
N GLU A 86 -7.40 15.71 -11.91
CA GLU A 86 -6.58 16.69 -12.63
C GLU A 86 -5.15 16.17 -12.91
N TYR A 87 -4.89 14.89 -12.67
CA TYR A 87 -3.62 14.23 -13.00
C TYR A 87 -3.86 12.76 -13.34
N PRO A 88 -4.35 12.45 -14.56
CA PRO A 88 -4.73 11.10 -14.94
C PRO A 88 -3.56 10.10 -14.84
N PHE A 89 -3.82 8.90 -14.33
CA PHE A 89 -2.80 7.85 -14.21
C PHE A 89 -2.65 7.05 -15.51
N VAL A 90 -2.02 7.69 -16.50
CA VAL A 90 -1.78 7.11 -17.84
C VAL A 90 -0.39 6.46 -17.95
N THR A 91 -0.20 5.66 -18.99
CA THR A 91 1.13 5.13 -19.35
C THR A 91 2.07 6.28 -19.71
N THR A 92 3.33 6.18 -19.30
CA THR A 92 4.35 7.15 -19.69
C THR A 92 5.46 6.43 -20.47
N GLY A 93 6.14 7.14 -21.38
CA GLY A 93 7.31 6.63 -22.09
C GLY A 93 8.60 6.69 -21.28
N LYS A 94 8.54 6.99 -19.97
CA LYS A 94 9.73 7.09 -19.12
C LYS A 94 10.35 5.69 -18.92
N PRO A 95 11.68 5.57 -18.87
CA PRO A 95 12.34 4.29 -18.60
C PRO A 95 11.90 3.67 -17.27
N GLY A 96 11.79 2.33 -17.23
CA GLY A 96 11.47 1.58 -16.00
C GLY A 96 10.00 1.62 -15.57
N ARG A 97 9.12 2.27 -16.34
CA ARG A 97 7.68 2.35 -16.06
C ARG A 97 6.92 1.13 -16.54
N ASP A 98 5.84 0.82 -15.84
CA ASP A 98 4.96 -0.30 -16.14
C ASP A 98 3.77 0.15 -16.99
N PRO A 99 3.70 -0.21 -18.28
CA PRO A 99 2.64 0.25 -19.18
C PRO A 99 1.34 -0.53 -19.00
N ARG A 100 1.29 -1.57 -18.16
CA ARG A 100 0.08 -2.39 -17.99
C ARG A 100 -1.08 -1.56 -17.45
N ARG A 101 -2.30 -1.92 -17.86
CA ARG A 101 -3.55 -1.37 -17.31
C ARG A 101 -3.73 -1.62 -15.81
N PHE A 102 -3.20 -2.75 -15.33
CA PHE A 102 -3.14 -3.13 -13.92
C PHE A 102 -1.66 -3.30 -13.52
N PRO A 103 -0.94 -2.20 -13.28
CA PRO A 103 0.50 -2.23 -13.10
C PRO A 103 0.89 -2.75 -11.70
N GLY A 104 2.19 -2.96 -11.48
CA GLY A 104 2.76 -3.26 -10.17
C GLY A 104 2.74 -2.05 -9.22
N HIS A 105 2.88 -2.31 -7.92
CA HIS A 105 2.91 -1.25 -6.88
C HIS A 105 3.96 -0.15 -7.13
N ARG A 106 5.12 -0.51 -7.70
CA ARG A 106 6.18 0.45 -8.06
C ARG A 106 5.69 1.55 -9.01
N GLU A 107 4.86 1.21 -9.98
CA GLU A 107 4.32 2.19 -10.92
C GLU A 107 3.38 3.19 -10.25
N VAL A 108 2.66 2.75 -9.21
CA VAL A 108 1.80 3.63 -8.41
C VAL A 108 2.65 4.59 -7.58
N LEU A 109 3.73 4.11 -6.97
CA LEU A 109 4.69 4.97 -6.26
C LEU A 109 5.29 6.03 -7.19
N GLU A 110 5.74 5.61 -8.38
CA GLU A 110 6.31 6.52 -9.37
C GLU A 110 5.28 7.54 -9.90
N TYR A 111 4.00 7.14 -10.03
CA TYR A 111 2.91 8.08 -10.31
C TYR A 111 2.71 9.11 -9.18
N LEU A 112 2.79 8.72 -7.90
CA LEU A 112 2.70 9.65 -6.77
C LEU A 112 3.91 10.59 -6.69
N LYS A 113 5.11 10.10 -7.01
CA LYS A 113 6.32 10.93 -7.13
C LYS A 113 6.19 11.95 -8.26
N ASP A 114 5.71 11.52 -9.42
CA ASP A 114 5.44 12.41 -10.55
C ASP A 114 4.39 13.47 -10.21
N TYR A 115 3.29 13.09 -9.53
CA TYR A 115 2.27 14.01 -9.04
C TYR A 115 2.86 15.04 -8.07
N ALA A 116 3.65 14.60 -7.10
CA ALA A 116 4.28 15.49 -6.14
C ALA A 116 5.30 16.44 -6.79
N ALA A 117 6.02 15.99 -7.83
CA ALA A 117 6.95 16.82 -8.58
C ALA A 117 6.22 17.86 -9.45
N GLU A 118 5.19 17.44 -10.20
CA GLU A 118 4.35 18.33 -11.03
C GLU A 118 3.79 19.49 -10.20
N PHE A 119 3.25 19.16 -9.03
CA PHE A 119 2.69 20.13 -8.12
C PHE A 119 3.69 20.59 -7.06
N GLN A 120 5.00 20.41 -7.20
CA GLN A 120 6.02 20.95 -6.28
C GLN A 120 5.67 20.75 -4.80
N LEU A 121 5.14 19.58 -4.43
CA LEU A 121 4.66 19.31 -3.06
C LEU A 121 5.79 18.92 -2.13
N GLY A 122 6.92 18.44 -2.68
CA GLY A 122 8.06 17.98 -1.88
C GLY A 122 8.63 19.04 -0.94
N GLU A 123 8.55 20.32 -1.29
CA GLU A 123 9.00 21.44 -0.45
C GLU A 123 8.16 21.64 0.81
N LEU A 124 6.91 21.14 0.81
CA LEU A 124 6.00 21.22 1.96
C LEU A 124 6.25 20.09 2.96
N VAL A 125 6.98 19.04 2.55
CA VAL A 125 7.13 17.80 3.32
C VAL A 125 8.39 17.84 4.18
N ARG A 126 8.19 17.61 5.48
CA ARG A 126 9.25 17.33 6.44
C ARG A 126 9.37 15.82 6.63
N PHE A 127 10.32 15.23 5.92
CA PHE A 127 10.63 13.80 6.02
C PHE A 127 11.28 13.44 7.35
N GLY A 128 11.22 12.16 7.71
CA GLY A 128 11.73 11.65 8.98
C GLY A 128 11.08 12.26 10.22
N SER A 129 9.95 12.95 10.07
CA SER A 129 9.27 13.67 11.15
C SER A 129 8.05 12.89 11.62
N ASP A 130 8.16 12.22 12.76
CA ASP A 130 7.08 11.45 13.36
C ASP A 130 6.20 12.35 14.23
N VAL A 131 4.90 12.35 14.00
CA VAL A 131 3.95 13.10 14.84
C VAL A 131 3.54 12.23 16.02
N LEU A 132 3.87 12.68 17.23
CA LEU A 132 3.67 11.94 18.46
C LEU A 132 2.37 12.35 19.18
N TYR A 133 1.93 13.59 18.99
CA TYR A 133 0.76 14.13 19.66
C TYR A 133 0.12 15.26 18.87
N VAL A 134 -1.21 15.29 18.88
CA VAL A 134 -2.02 16.41 18.43
C VAL A 134 -3.03 16.72 19.51
N GLY A 135 -3.09 17.97 19.94
CA GLY A 135 -4.05 18.40 20.96
C GLY A 135 -4.49 19.83 20.76
N MET A 136 -5.74 20.10 21.10
CA MET A 136 -6.29 21.45 21.05
C MET A 136 -5.68 22.29 22.19
N VAL A 137 -5.30 23.52 21.86
CA VAL A 137 -4.87 24.55 22.80
C VAL A 137 -5.90 25.69 22.83
N GLU A 138 -5.63 26.78 23.56
CA GLU A 138 -6.54 27.94 23.62
C GLU A 138 -6.85 28.51 22.21
N ASP A 139 -8.03 29.10 22.05
CA ASP A 139 -8.51 29.75 20.83
C ASP A 139 -8.68 28.86 19.58
N SER A 140 -9.13 27.61 19.76
CA SER A 140 -9.42 26.67 18.64
C SER A 140 -8.21 26.35 17.75
N LYS A 141 -7.00 26.46 18.30
CA LYS A 141 -5.75 26.09 17.63
C LYS A 141 -5.29 24.70 18.07
N TRP A 142 -4.39 24.12 17.29
CA TRP A 142 -3.88 22.77 17.49
C TRP A 142 -2.37 22.79 17.69
N MET A 143 -1.90 22.21 18.80
CA MET A 143 -0.50 21.91 19.00
C MET A 143 -0.17 20.55 18.40
N VAL A 144 0.84 20.51 17.53
CA VAL A 144 1.39 19.29 16.95
C VAL A 144 2.79 19.09 17.53
N LYS A 145 3.01 17.96 18.21
CA LYS A 145 4.33 17.54 18.69
C LYS A 145 4.90 16.51 17.75
N SER A 146 6.11 16.74 17.27
CA SER A 146 6.82 15.83 16.37
C SER A 146 8.26 15.60 16.79
N THR A 147 8.84 14.48 16.37
CA THR A 147 10.25 14.15 16.55
C THR A 147 10.90 13.84 15.22
N ASN A 148 12.10 14.38 14.98
CA ASN A 148 12.87 14.08 13.78
C ASN A 148 13.77 12.86 14.04
N LYS A 149 13.55 11.77 13.31
CA LYS A 149 14.27 10.50 13.49
C LYS A 149 15.75 10.57 13.18
N ASN A 150 16.19 11.54 12.38
CA ASN A 150 17.59 11.65 11.98
C ASN A 150 18.48 12.25 13.07
N ASN A 151 17.94 13.15 13.89
CA ASN A 151 18.71 13.89 14.91
C ASN A 151 18.09 13.84 16.32
N GLY A 152 16.87 13.32 16.47
CA GLY A 152 16.16 13.22 17.75
C GLY A 152 15.48 14.52 18.20
N ASP A 153 15.48 15.56 17.37
CA ASP A 153 14.92 16.86 17.75
C ASP A 153 13.41 16.79 17.90
N ASN A 154 12.91 17.27 19.04
CA ASN A 154 11.50 17.39 19.32
C ASN A 154 11.04 18.81 19.00
N ASN A 155 9.95 18.93 18.26
CA ASN A 155 9.35 20.20 17.87
C ASN A 155 7.89 20.26 18.32
N GLU A 156 7.46 21.43 18.78
CA GLU A 156 6.07 21.74 19.09
C GLU A 156 5.67 22.97 18.28
N GLU A 157 4.68 22.82 17.40
CA GLU A 157 4.20 23.88 16.53
C GLU A 157 2.68 24.02 16.64
N ILE A 158 2.18 25.26 16.55
CA ILE A 158 0.76 25.59 16.65
C ILE A 158 0.20 25.88 15.27
N TYR A 159 -0.92 25.24 14.94
CA TYR A 159 -1.62 25.35 13.67
C TYR A 159 -3.07 25.79 13.88
N ASP A 160 -3.64 26.49 12.88
CA ASP A 160 -5.06 26.81 12.87
C ASP A 160 -5.92 25.57 12.60
N ALA A 161 -5.40 24.59 11.85
CA ALA A 161 -6.08 23.34 11.55
C ALA A 161 -5.11 22.17 11.37
N VAL A 162 -5.63 20.95 11.54
CA VAL A 162 -4.89 19.71 11.31
C VAL A 162 -5.69 18.79 10.39
N VAL A 163 -5.04 18.20 9.40
CA VAL A 163 -5.61 17.20 8.51
C VAL A 163 -4.86 15.88 8.71
N VAL A 164 -5.57 14.85 9.16
CA VAL A 164 -5.00 13.54 9.46
C VAL A 164 -5.06 12.65 8.22
N CYS A 165 -3.89 12.33 7.65
CA CYS A 165 -3.72 11.51 6.45
C CYS A 165 -2.79 10.30 6.70
N ASN A 166 -2.80 9.77 7.93
CA ASN A 166 -1.84 8.76 8.40
C ASN A 166 -2.10 7.33 7.89
N GLY A 167 -3.22 7.10 7.19
CA GLY A 167 -3.64 5.79 6.71
C GLY A 167 -4.22 4.87 7.80
N HIS A 168 -4.82 3.76 7.38
CA HIS A 168 -5.50 2.80 8.26
C HIS A 168 -5.30 1.33 7.86
N TYR A 169 -4.25 1.04 7.07
CA TYR A 169 -3.92 -0.33 6.62
C TYR A 169 -2.62 -0.88 7.23
N SER A 170 -2.13 -0.27 8.31
CA SER A 170 -0.87 -0.64 8.96
C SER A 170 -1.07 -1.27 10.33
N GLU A 171 -2.16 -0.98 11.04
CA GLU A 171 -2.44 -1.60 12.34
C GLU A 171 -3.26 -2.89 12.11
N PRO A 172 -2.74 -4.07 12.48
CA PRO A 172 -3.41 -5.34 12.24
C PRO A 172 -4.63 -5.52 13.13
N ARG A 173 -5.65 -6.22 12.62
CA ARG A 173 -6.79 -6.70 13.40
C ARG A 173 -6.86 -8.21 13.26
N LEU A 174 -6.71 -8.93 14.37
CA LEU A 174 -6.77 -10.40 14.35
C LEU A 174 -8.21 -10.91 14.42
N ALA A 175 -8.42 -12.09 13.83
CA ALA A 175 -9.64 -12.84 13.97
C ALA A 175 -9.62 -13.64 15.28
N GLU A 176 -10.79 -13.80 15.90
CA GLU A 176 -10.96 -14.74 17.01
C GLU A 176 -11.16 -16.15 16.44
N ILE A 177 -10.24 -17.06 16.77
CA ILE A 177 -10.27 -18.44 16.30
C ILE A 177 -10.26 -19.35 17.54
N SER A 178 -11.32 -20.15 17.72
CA SER A 178 -11.41 -21.06 18.87
C SER A 178 -10.29 -22.11 18.81
N GLY A 179 -9.57 -22.29 19.93
CA GLY A 179 -8.44 -23.24 20.02
C GLY A 179 -7.12 -22.74 19.42
N ILE A 180 -7.04 -21.47 19.01
CA ILE A 180 -5.84 -20.92 18.35
C ILE A 180 -4.59 -20.93 19.24
N ASP A 181 -4.76 -20.82 20.55
CA ASP A 181 -3.66 -20.87 21.53
C ASP A 181 -3.03 -22.27 21.65
N GLU A 182 -3.78 -23.31 21.28
CA GLU A 182 -3.33 -24.70 21.29
C GLU A 182 -2.76 -25.15 19.94
N TRP A 183 -2.97 -24.35 18.88
CA TRP A 183 -2.56 -24.70 17.53
C TRP A 183 -1.04 -24.55 17.36
N PRO A 184 -0.30 -25.62 17.00
CA PRO A 184 1.17 -25.63 17.01
C PRO A 184 1.81 -24.97 15.78
N GLY A 185 1.01 -24.49 14.83
CA GLY A 185 1.52 -23.93 13.58
C GLY A 185 1.90 -22.45 13.67
N LYS A 186 2.27 -21.87 12.52
CA LYS A 186 2.70 -20.46 12.41
C LYS A 186 1.50 -19.54 12.23
N GLN A 187 1.34 -18.59 13.14
CA GLN A 187 0.37 -17.49 13.00
C GLN A 187 1.07 -16.26 12.45
N ILE A 188 0.51 -15.67 11.39
CA ILE A 188 0.99 -14.42 10.79
C ILE A 188 -0.20 -13.53 10.42
N HIS A 189 -0.05 -12.22 10.54
CA HIS A 189 -0.98 -11.27 9.93
C HIS A 189 -0.51 -10.93 8.51
N SER A 190 -1.45 -10.67 7.60
CA SER A 190 -1.17 -10.35 6.19
C SER A 190 -0.28 -9.11 6.00
N HIS A 191 -0.32 -8.18 6.97
CA HIS A 191 0.59 -7.04 7.06
C HIS A 191 2.07 -7.43 6.93
N ASN A 192 2.46 -8.61 7.45
CA ASN A 192 3.83 -9.12 7.42
C ASN A 192 4.13 -10.06 6.24
N TYR A 193 3.17 -10.32 5.36
CA TYR A 193 3.42 -11.10 4.14
C TYR A 193 4.24 -10.27 3.13
N ARG A 194 5.26 -10.89 2.51
CA ARG A 194 6.14 -10.22 1.53
C ARG A 194 6.34 -11.01 0.25
N ILE A 195 6.67 -12.28 0.38
CA ILE A 195 7.04 -13.14 -0.74
C ILE A 195 6.51 -14.57 -0.51
N PRO A 196 6.18 -15.33 -1.57
CA PRO A 196 5.58 -16.66 -1.43
C PRO A 196 6.57 -17.79 -1.09
N GLU A 197 7.88 -17.61 -1.35
CA GLU A 197 8.88 -18.69 -1.27
C GLU A 197 8.93 -19.40 0.09
N PRO A 198 8.84 -18.71 1.25
CA PRO A 198 8.79 -19.37 2.57
C PRO A 198 7.59 -20.30 2.79
N PHE A 199 6.58 -20.27 1.92
CA PHE A 199 5.37 -21.08 2.00
C PHE A 199 5.34 -22.25 1.01
N GLN A 200 6.31 -22.38 0.11
CA GLN A 200 6.30 -23.35 -1.00
C GLN A 200 6.10 -24.81 -0.55
N ASP A 201 6.75 -25.21 0.56
CA ASP A 201 6.68 -26.58 1.09
C ASP A 201 5.79 -26.70 2.34
N GLN A 202 5.04 -25.64 2.70
CA GLN A 202 4.14 -25.67 3.87
C GLN A 202 2.78 -26.28 3.55
N ILE A 203 2.43 -26.35 2.27
CA ILE A 203 1.23 -27.02 1.78
C ILE A 203 1.73 -28.34 1.21
N GLY A 204 1.19 -29.48 1.64
CA GLY A 204 1.52 -30.80 1.07
C GLY A 204 1.11 -30.96 -0.42
N CYS A 205 0.90 -29.86 -1.13
CA CYS A 205 0.74 -29.79 -2.56
C CYS A 205 2.12 -29.88 -3.22
N LEU A 206 2.18 -30.56 -4.37
CA LEU A 206 3.42 -30.61 -5.14
C LEU A 206 3.84 -29.17 -5.53
N PRO A 207 5.14 -28.87 -5.65
CA PRO A 207 5.68 -27.51 -5.90
C PRO A 207 5.11 -26.79 -7.14
N SER A 208 4.46 -27.55 -8.03
CA SER A 208 3.74 -27.05 -9.18
C SER A 208 2.72 -28.10 -9.61
N GLU A 209 1.46 -27.73 -9.68
CA GLU A 209 0.45 -28.57 -10.33
C GLU A 209 0.66 -28.47 -11.86
N GLU A 210 0.74 -29.61 -12.54
CA GLU A 210 1.07 -29.64 -13.97
C GLU A 210 0.04 -28.87 -14.82
N TRP A 211 -1.21 -28.85 -14.39
CA TRP A 211 -2.28 -28.06 -15.00
C TRP A 211 -2.04 -26.54 -14.87
N ARG A 212 -1.41 -26.06 -13.78
CA ARG A 212 -1.06 -24.64 -13.63
C ARG A 212 0.01 -24.21 -14.61
N LYS A 213 0.99 -25.06 -14.90
CA LYS A 213 2.01 -24.79 -15.93
C LYS A 213 1.34 -24.67 -17.30
N GLN A 214 0.45 -25.59 -17.63
CA GLN A 214 -0.30 -25.55 -18.88
C GLN A 214 -1.18 -24.31 -19.00
N MET A 215 -1.86 -23.90 -17.92
CA MET A 215 -2.62 -22.64 -17.88
C MET A 215 -1.72 -21.42 -18.09
N TYR A 216 -0.53 -21.41 -17.46
CA TYR A 216 0.43 -20.33 -17.63
C TYR A 216 0.90 -20.24 -19.10
N ASP A 217 1.29 -21.35 -19.70
CA ASP A 217 1.76 -21.41 -21.09
C ASP A 217 0.65 -21.02 -22.07
N ALA A 218 -0.56 -21.55 -21.90
CA ALA A 218 -1.71 -21.17 -22.71
C ALA A 218 -2.04 -19.68 -22.60
N THR A 219 -1.96 -19.10 -21.40
CA THR A 219 -2.16 -17.66 -21.18
C THR A 219 -1.03 -16.84 -21.78
N SER A 220 0.21 -17.32 -21.70
CA SER A 220 1.39 -16.67 -22.28
C SER A 220 1.32 -16.62 -23.81
N ASN A 221 0.97 -17.75 -24.45
CA ASN A 221 0.77 -17.84 -25.89
C ASN A 221 -0.38 -16.93 -26.35
N ARG A 222 -1.54 -16.96 -25.69
CA ARG A 222 -2.66 -16.06 -26.01
C ARG A 222 -2.28 -14.59 -25.87
N ARG A 223 -1.50 -14.24 -24.83
CA ARG A 223 -1.00 -12.88 -24.65
C ARG A 223 -0.07 -12.45 -25.79
N SER A 224 0.68 -13.38 -26.38
CA SER A 224 1.49 -13.13 -27.57
C SER A 224 0.61 -12.94 -28.81
N ASP A 225 -0.36 -13.82 -29.02
CA ASP A 225 -1.13 -13.90 -30.26
C ASP A 225 -2.26 -12.86 -30.34
N ALA A 226 -2.88 -12.52 -29.20
CA ALA A 226 -4.04 -11.64 -29.12
C ALA A 226 -3.97 -10.73 -27.86
N PRO A 227 -2.96 -9.84 -27.75
CA PRO A 227 -2.66 -9.09 -26.54
C PRO A 227 -3.79 -8.22 -26.00
N GLU A 228 -4.74 -7.81 -26.86
CA GLU A 228 -5.89 -6.97 -26.48
C GLU A 228 -7.10 -7.78 -25.98
N THR A 229 -7.25 -9.04 -26.42
CA THR A 229 -8.44 -9.87 -26.14
C THR A 229 -8.12 -11.17 -25.41
N TYR A 230 -6.85 -11.44 -25.09
CA TYR A 230 -6.42 -12.71 -24.45
C TYR A 230 -7.08 -13.01 -23.10
N ARG A 231 -7.75 -12.02 -22.48
CA ARG A 231 -8.50 -12.16 -21.23
C ARG A 231 -10.00 -12.38 -21.43
N ASP A 232 -10.50 -12.19 -22.64
CA ASP A 232 -11.93 -12.22 -22.96
C ASP A 232 -12.38 -13.60 -23.46
N GLN A 233 -11.44 -14.48 -23.81
CA GLN A 233 -11.71 -15.85 -24.26
C GLN A 233 -11.06 -16.89 -23.34
N TRP A 234 -11.88 -17.82 -22.87
CA TRP A 234 -11.52 -18.87 -21.90
C TRP A 234 -11.69 -20.25 -22.55
N GLU A 235 -10.78 -20.63 -23.45
CA GLU A 235 -10.78 -21.97 -24.08
C GLU A 235 -10.15 -23.06 -23.17
N ASP A 236 -9.83 -22.70 -21.93
CA ASP A 236 -9.20 -23.50 -20.89
C ASP A 236 -10.20 -24.13 -19.90
N GLU A 237 -11.50 -24.22 -20.25
CA GLU A 237 -12.51 -24.88 -19.41
C GLU A 237 -12.14 -26.32 -18.99
N HIS A 238 -11.40 -27.02 -19.86
CA HIS A 238 -10.87 -28.35 -19.54
C HIS A 238 -9.80 -28.31 -18.42
N LEU A 239 -8.98 -27.24 -18.34
CA LEU A 239 -8.01 -27.04 -17.27
C LEU A 239 -8.68 -26.69 -15.94
N ILE A 240 -9.82 -25.98 -15.97
CA ILE A 240 -10.67 -25.74 -14.78
C ILE A 240 -11.21 -27.08 -14.25
N SER A 241 -11.61 -27.98 -15.13
CA SER A 241 -12.07 -29.33 -14.76
C SER A 241 -10.94 -30.16 -14.12
N LEU A 242 -9.72 -30.11 -14.69
CA LEU A 242 -8.54 -30.75 -14.11
C LEU A 242 -8.17 -30.16 -12.74
N ALA A 243 -8.26 -28.84 -12.57
CA ALA A 243 -8.05 -28.19 -11.28
C ALA A 243 -9.09 -28.66 -10.24
N HIS A 244 -10.36 -28.83 -10.64
CA HIS A 244 -11.40 -29.37 -9.77
C HIS A 244 -11.16 -30.84 -9.40
N GLU A 245 -10.71 -31.68 -10.32
CA GLU A 245 -10.36 -33.08 -10.03
C GLU A 245 -9.15 -33.20 -9.11
N ASP A 246 -8.11 -32.42 -9.36
CA ASP A 246 -6.92 -32.34 -8.51
C ASP A 246 -7.29 -31.89 -7.10
N PHE A 247 -8.14 -30.86 -6.97
CA PHE A 247 -8.61 -30.35 -5.69
C PHE A 247 -9.40 -31.40 -4.88
N LYS A 248 -10.16 -32.29 -5.53
CA LYS A 248 -10.88 -33.38 -4.85
C LYS A 248 -9.94 -34.34 -4.12
N ASN A 249 -8.76 -34.61 -4.68
CA ASN A 249 -7.77 -35.50 -4.06
C ASN A 249 -7.29 -34.97 -2.70
N TYR A 250 -7.22 -33.64 -2.54
CA TYR A 250 -6.82 -33.00 -1.29
C TYR A 250 -7.97 -32.92 -0.26
N ILE A 251 -9.22 -32.79 -0.70
CA ILE A 251 -10.39 -32.82 0.21
C ILE A 251 -10.58 -34.23 0.82
N SER A 252 -10.40 -35.27 0.00
CA SER A 252 -10.55 -36.66 0.48
C SER A 252 -9.49 -37.07 1.50
N ALA A 253 -8.28 -36.50 1.42
CA ALA A 253 -7.17 -36.82 2.32
C ALA A 253 -7.32 -36.20 3.72
N ILE A 254 -8.20 -35.20 3.90
CA ILE A 254 -8.46 -34.55 5.19
C ILE A 254 -9.58 -35.27 5.98
N SER A 255 -10.25 -36.25 5.34
CA SER A 255 -11.41 -36.98 5.89
C SER A 255 -11.08 -38.37 6.46
N GLN A 256 -9.79 -38.73 6.57
CA GLN A 256 -9.29 -39.96 7.21
C GLN A 256 -8.35 -39.59 8.37
#